data_AF-A0A2E6QBP2-F1
#
_entry.id   AF-A0A2E6QBP2-F1
#
_cell.length_a   1.000
_cell.length_b   1.000
_cell.length_c   1.000
_cell.angle_alpha   90.00
_cell.angle_beta   90.00
_cell.angle_gamma   90.00
#
_symmetry.space_group_name_H-M   'P 1'
#
loop_
_entity.id
_entity.type
_entity.pdbx_description
1 polymer ?
#
loop_
_entity_poly.entity_id
_entity_poly.type
_entity_poly.pdbx_seq_one_letter_code
_entity_poly.pdbx_strand_id
1 'polypeptide(L)'
;MTDPTDAPDTDSLGEKPLSDEPPEGLKAVKNAADLALTEVLEALREVAREKTGGRLTFSEIRFQFEAFIDEPNDDMMSAYENAWRACTETAQEAVWQKERKLPLERLVVSRFEHLFPPRGTAARQGEHLSRRIIGPFMFALQQLLGPDLHDEYEVKCRELVEDLRQTHGESFRWDMVTDHPEADNVTNDVLVHASQHFGDLERRRHWMVDLIDGNMAATNDAVEQPWRFEDREFHMLMNGLFGDLPQQLADPEVMNAWKQRYDEASLVGMVALLEKLAQ
;
A
#
# COMPACT_ATOMS: atom_id res chain seq x y z
N MET A 1 27.31 -32.73 27.40
CA MET A 1 27.27 -31.26 27.48
C MET A 1 27.56 -30.78 26.08
N THR A 2 26.59 -30.43 25.24
CA THR A 2 25.26 -29.83 25.48
C THR A 2 24.29 -30.25 24.36
N ASP A 3 23.00 -30.24 24.69
CA ASP A 3 21.82 -30.62 23.88
C ASP A 3 21.75 -30.07 22.45
N PRO A 4 21.10 -30.80 21.51
CA PRO A 4 20.42 -30.22 20.37
C PRO A 4 18.94 -29.99 20.71
N THR A 5 18.58 -28.76 21.07
CA THR A 5 17.19 -28.34 21.30
C THR A 5 16.64 -27.65 20.05
N ASP A 6 15.53 -28.20 19.53
CA ASP A 6 14.47 -27.63 18.70
C ASP A 6 14.84 -26.64 17.59
N ALA A 7 14.81 -27.14 16.35
CA ALA A 7 14.47 -26.35 15.18
C ALA A 7 12.96 -26.01 15.23
N PRO A 8 12.54 -24.77 14.94
CA PRO A 8 11.12 -24.47 14.82
C PRO A 8 10.59 -25.10 13.52
N ASP A 9 9.46 -25.79 13.65
CA ASP A 9 8.74 -26.48 12.59
C ASP A 9 8.52 -25.57 11.35
N THR A 10 8.84 -26.14 10.19
CA THR A 10 8.45 -25.64 8.87
C THR A 10 6.93 -25.77 8.73
N ASP A 11 6.20 -24.68 8.92
CA ASP A 11 4.77 -24.66 8.61
C ASP A 11 4.58 -24.56 7.09
N SER A 12 4.02 -25.62 6.53
CA SER A 12 3.68 -25.77 5.13
C SER A 12 2.48 -24.88 4.80
N LEU A 13 2.70 -23.75 4.14
CA LEU A 13 1.59 -22.95 3.61
C LEU A 13 1.34 -23.29 2.14
N GLY A 14 0.68 -24.42 1.94
CA GLY A 14 -0.13 -24.62 0.73
C GLY A 14 -1.21 -23.55 0.69
N GLU A 15 -1.39 -22.92 -0.47
CA GLU A 15 -2.43 -21.93 -0.69
C GLU A 15 -3.80 -22.47 -0.27
N LYS A 16 -4.37 -21.89 0.78
CA LYS A 16 -5.75 -22.17 1.17
C LYS A 16 -6.67 -21.38 0.24
N PRO A 17 -7.68 -22.02 -0.38
CA PRO A 17 -8.66 -21.32 -1.20
C PRO A 17 -9.38 -20.25 -0.37
N LEU A 18 -9.80 -19.17 -1.03
CA LEU A 18 -10.53 -18.07 -0.40
C LEU A 18 -11.77 -18.64 0.32
N SER A 19 -11.70 -18.69 1.64
CA SER A 19 -12.72 -19.29 2.50
C SER A 19 -13.89 -18.32 2.66
N ASP A 20 -15.13 -18.82 2.57
CA ASP A 20 -16.37 -18.07 2.88
C ASP A 20 -16.47 -17.66 4.36
N GLU A 21 -15.54 -18.11 5.22
CA GLU A 21 -15.54 -17.72 6.62
C GLU A 21 -15.04 -16.28 6.85
N PRO A 22 -15.66 -15.55 7.80
CA PRO A 22 -15.23 -14.21 8.15
C PRO A 22 -13.78 -14.19 8.66
N PRO A 23 -13.03 -13.10 8.41
CA PRO A 23 -11.64 -12.95 8.87
C PRO A 23 -11.51 -13.18 10.37
N GLU A 24 -10.39 -13.76 10.82
CA GLU A 24 -10.18 -14.07 12.23
C GLU A 24 -10.29 -12.83 13.13
N GLY A 25 -9.78 -11.67 12.69
CA GLY A 25 -9.99 -10.40 13.39
C GLY A 25 -11.47 -10.05 13.60
N LEU A 26 -12.34 -10.29 12.61
CA LEU A 26 -13.77 -10.03 12.73
C LEU A 26 -14.45 -10.99 13.71
N LYS A 27 -14.03 -12.26 13.72
CA LYS A 27 -14.51 -13.26 14.70
C LYS A 27 -14.07 -12.88 16.12
N ALA A 28 -12.83 -12.45 16.30
CA ALA A 28 -12.27 -12.08 17.60
C ALA A 28 -12.94 -10.82 18.18
N VAL A 29 -13.20 -9.79 17.36
CA VAL A 29 -13.96 -8.59 17.78
C VAL A 29 -15.37 -8.95 18.22
N LYS A 30 -16.05 -9.83 17.46
CA LYS A 30 -17.40 -10.30 17.81
C LYS A 30 -17.40 -11.02 19.17
N ASN A 31 -16.43 -11.92 19.39
CA ASN A 31 -16.33 -12.66 20.64
C ASN A 31 -16.07 -11.73 21.84
N ALA A 32 -15.23 -10.71 21.68
CA ALA A 32 -14.98 -9.72 22.73
C ALA A 32 -16.25 -8.90 23.05
N ALA A 33 -17.03 -8.51 22.04
CA ALA A 33 -18.29 -7.81 22.23
C ALA A 33 -19.37 -8.69 22.91
N ASP A 34 -19.47 -9.97 22.52
CA ASP A 34 -20.42 -10.91 23.11
C ASP A 34 -20.08 -11.20 24.59
N LEU A 35 -18.79 -11.32 24.93
CA LEU A 35 -18.34 -11.47 26.32
C LEU A 35 -18.68 -10.22 27.15
N ALA A 36 -18.38 -9.03 26.61
CA ALA A 36 -18.66 -7.77 27.29
C ALA A 36 -20.16 -7.58 27.60
N LEU A 37 -21.04 -7.89 26.64
CA LEU A 37 -22.49 -7.83 26.84
C LEU A 37 -22.99 -8.85 27.87
N THR A 38 -22.37 -10.03 27.92
CA THR A 38 -22.73 -11.08 28.87
C THR A 38 -22.36 -10.68 30.29
N GLU A 39 -21.16 -10.14 30.50
CA GLU A 39 -20.69 -9.69 31.82
C GLU A 39 -21.54 -8.53 32.36
N VAL A 40 -21.86 -7.53 31.53
CA VAL A 40 -22.78 -6.45 31.92
C VAL A 40 -24.16 -7.00 32.29
N LEU A 41 -24.68 -7.97 31.53
CA LEU A 41 -25.97 -8.57 31.80
C LEU A 41 -25.99 -9.35 33.13
N GLU A 42 -24.92 -10.09 33.44
CA GLU A 42 -24.80 -10.80 34.71
C GLU A 42 -24.65 -9.84 35.89
N ALA A 43 -23.86 -8.77 35.77
CA ALA A 43 -23.77 -7.73 36.79
C ALA A 43 -25.15 -7.10 37.09
N LEU A 44 -25.94 -6.79 36.05
CA LEU A 44 -27.30 -6.30 36.22
C LEU A 44 -28.23 -7.33 36.88
N ARG A 45 -28.07 -8.62 36.57
CA ARG A 45 -28.85 -9.71 37.18
C ARG A 45 -28.56 -9.85 38.66
N GLU A 46 -27.31 -9.75 39.08
CA GLU A 46 -26.94 -9.82 40.50
C GLU A 46 -27.54 -8.66 41.29
N VAL A 47 -27.41 -7.42 40.80
CA VAL A 47 -28.04 -6.25 41.44
C VAL A 47 -29.57 -6.39 41.51
N ALA A 48 -30.19 -7.00 40.49
CA ALA A 48 -31.63 -7.25 40.51
C ALA A 48 -32.03 -8.33 41.53
N ARG A 49 -31.22 -9.38 41.73
CA ARG A 49 -31.49 -10.46 42.70
C ARG A 49 -31.46 -9.98 44.15
N GLU A 50 -30.58 -9.03 44.47
CA GLU A 50 -30.47 -8.44 45.80
C GLU A 50 -31.68 -7.55 46.17
N LYS A 51 -32.52 -7.21 45.18
CA LYS A 51 -33.66 -6.32 45.37
C LYS A 51 -34.99 -7.07 45.43
N THR A 52 -35.80 -6.69 46.41
CA THR A 52 -37.17 -7.17 46.56
C THR A 52 -38.00 -6.81 45.32
N GLY A 53 -38.28 -7.81 44.48
CA GLY A 53 -39.07 -7.66 43.25
C GLY A 53 -38.28 -7.45 41.96
N GLY A 54 -36.94 -7.54 41.97
CA GLY A 54 -36.12 -7.62 40.74
C GLY A 54 -36.10 -6.34 39.89
N ARG A 55 -36.41 -5.18 40.47
CA ARG A 55 -36.49 -3.90 39.73
C ARG A 55 -35.18 -3.12 39.86
N LEU A 56 -34.64 -2.72 38.71
CA LEU A 56 -33.47 -1.84 38.59
C LEU A 56 -33.91 -0.42 38.27
N THR A 57 -33.22 0.58 38.82
CA THR A 57 -33.40 1.99 38.45
C THR A 57 -32.44 2.38 37.32
N PHE A 58 -32.76 3.47 36.62
CA PHE A 58 -31.87 4.01 35.58
C PHE A 58 -30.47 4.33 36.12
N SER A 59 -30.38 4.85 37.35
CA SER A 59 -29.08 5.18 37.96
C SER A 59 -28.23 3.94 38.23
N GLU A 60 -28.85 2.81 38.56
CA GLU A 60 -28.14 1.56 38.81
C GLU A 60 -27.65 0.93 37.51
N ILE A 61 -28.48 0.94 36.48
CA ILE A 61 -28.07 0.45 35.16
C ILE A 61 -26.87 1.25 34.66
N ARG A 62 -26.92 2.57 34.78
CA ARG A 62 -25.81 3.43 34.38
C ARG A 62 -24.56 3.18 35.22
N PHE A 63 -24.69 3.08 36.55
CA PHE A 63 -23.56 2.80 37.43
C PHE A 63 -22.86 1.48 37.09
N GLN A 64 -23.61 0.42 36.79
CA GLN A 64 -23.02 -0.86 36.40
C GLN A 64 -22.30 -0.79 35.05
N PHE A 65 -22.84 -0.04 34.09
CA PHE A 65 -22.16 0.19 32.82
C PHE A 65 -20.86 1.01 32.98
N GLU A 66 -20.89 2.07 33.80
CA GLU A 66 -19.72 2.90 34.07
C GLU A 66 -18.64 2.11 34.80
N ALA A 67 -19.00 1.36 35.86
CA ALA A 67 -18.08 0.49 36.59
C ALA A 67 -17.45 -0.58 35.68
N PHE A 68 -18.22 -1.14 34.75
CA PHE A 68 -17.74 -2.11 33.78
C PHE A 68 -16.73 -1.52 32.78
N ILE A 69 -16.90 -0.25 32.38
CA ILE A 69 -15.97 0.45 31.49
C ILE A 69 -14.68 0.82 32.23
N ASP A 70 -14.81 1.27 33.49
CA ASP A 70 -13.68 1.77 34.27
C ASP A 70 -12.81 0.65 34.86
N GLU A 71 -13.41 -0.49 35.22
CA GLU A 71 -12.72 -1.64 35.84
C GLU A 71 -13.04 -2.97 35.10
N PRO A 72 -12.52 -3.16 33.88
CA PRO A 72 -12.66 -4.43 33.16
C PRO A 72 -11.94 -5.57 33.88
N ASN A 73 -12.55 -6.76 33.91
CA ASN A 73 -11.93 -7.95 34.49
C ASN A 73 -10.82 -8.54 33.58
N ASP A 74 -9.98 -9.41 34.14
CA ASP A 74 -8.81 -10.00 33.46
C ASP A 74 -9.20 -10.81 32.21
N ASP A 75 -10.32 -11.53 32.26
CA ASP A 75 -10.83 -12.33 31.13
C ASP A 75 -11.24 -11.45 29.95
N MET A 76 -11.85 -10.30 30.24
CA MET A 76 -12.25 -9.32 29.23
C MET A 76 -11.06 -8.55 28.68
N MET A 77 -10.11 -8.16 29.53
CA MET A 77 -8.84 -7.58 29.07
C MET A 77 -8.13 -8.52 28.11
N SER A 78 -8.07 -9.81 28.46
CA SER A 78 -7.51 -10.85 27.58
C SER A 78 -8.28 -10.98 26.27
N ALA A 79 -9.62 -10.91 26.30
CA ALA A 79 -10.45 -10.94 25.09
C ALA A 79 -10.20 -9.72 24.18
N TYR A 80 -10.08 -8.52 24.74
CA TYR A 80 -9.75 -7.31 23.97
C TYR A 80 -8.34 -7.34 23.40
N GLU A 81 -7.35 -7.79 24.16
CA GLU A 81 -5.97 -7.96 23.67
C GLU A 81 -5.89 -8.99 22.54
N ASN A 82 -6.63 -10.09 22.65
CA ASN A 82 -6.71 -11.09 21.60
C ASN A 82 -7.41 -10.54 20.36
N ALA A 83 -8.51 -9.80 20.51
CA ALA A 83 -9.19 -9.14 19.40
C ALA A 83 -8.29 -8.10 18.71
N TRP A 84 -7.54 -7.32 19.50
CA TRP A 84 -6.58 -6.35 19.00
C TRP A 84 -5.44 -7.03 18.23
N ARG A 85 -4.86 -8.10 18.77
CA ARG A 85 -3.79 -8.86 18.13
C ARG A 85 -4.28 -9.47 16.82
N ALA A 86 -5.41 -10.17 16.83
CA ALA A 86 -5.98 -10.81 15.64
C ALA A 86 -6.34 -9.77 14.54
N CYS A 87 -6.86 -8.60 14.92
CA CYS A 87 -7.11 -7.50 13.98
C CYS A 87 -5.80 -6.94 13.42
N THR A 88 -4.77 -6.79 14.26
CA THR A 88 -3.46 -6.30 13.84
C THR A 88 -2.79 -7.29 12.89
N GLU A 89 -2.84 -8.60 13.18
CA GLU A 89 -2.34 -9.66 12.32
C GLU A 89 -3.10 -9.73 11.00
N THR A 90 -4.44 -9.69 11.03
CA THR A 90 -5.27 -9.63 9.81
C THR A 90 -4.95 -8.39 8.97
N ALA A 91 -4.73 -7.24 9.61
CA ALA A 91 -4.36 -6.01 8.91
C ALA A 91 -2.93 -6.06 8.34
N GLN A 92 -1.99 -6.64 9.07
CA GLN A 92 -0.61 -6.87 8.61
C GLN A 92 -0.58 -7.86 7.45
N GLU A 93 -1.34 -8.95 7.51
CA GLU A 93 -1.52 -9.87 6.40
C GLU A 93 -2.17 -9.19 5.20
N ALA A 94 -3.18 -8.34 5.40
CA ALA A 94 -3.77 -7.56 4.30
C ALA A 94 -2.76 -6.57 3.68
N VAL A 95 -1.89 -5.96 4.48
CA VAL A 95 -0.79 -5.09 4.01
C VAL A 95 0.26 -5.91 3.27
N TRP A 96 0.72 -7.04 3.80
CA TRP A 96 1.68 -7.94 3.15
C TRP A 96 1.11 -8.58 1.88
N GLN A 97 -0.19 -8.88 1.85
CA GLN A 97 -0.90 -9.32 0.65
C GLN A 97 -1.03 -8.18 -0.37
N LYS A 98 -1.23 -6.93 0.05
CA LYS A 98 -1.24 -5.76 -0.84
C LYS A 98 0.16 -5.51 -1.42
N GLU A 99 1.22 -5.61 -0.61
CA GLU A 99 2.62 -5.54 -1.05
C GLU A 99 3.02 -6.66 -2.02
N ARG A 100 2.24 -7.75 -2.09
CA ARG A 100 2.40 -8.87 -3.03
C ARG A 100 1.51 -8.78 -4.29
N LYS A 101 0.53 -7.86 -4.36
CA LYS A 101 -0.56 -7.92 -5.35
C LYS A 101 -0.46 -7.01 -6.56
N LEU A 102 0.40 -5.98 -6.55
CA LEU A 102 0.46 -4.99 -7.63
C LEU A 102 1.91 -4.82 -8.14
N PRO A 103 2.44 -5.80 -8.88
CA PRO A 103 3.80 -5.75 -9.40
C PRO A 103 4.06 -4.53 -10.27
N LEU A 104 3.07 -4.06 -11.06
CA LEU A 104 3.24 -2.85 -11.86
C LEU A 104 3.50 -1.63 -10.99
N GLU A 105 2.69 -1.41 -9.96
CA GLU A 105 2.86 -0.27 -9.04
C GLU A 105 4.27 -0.29 -8.43
N ARG A 106 4.74 -1.48 -8.03
CA ARG A 106 6.07 -1.64 -7.44
C ARG A 106 7.19 -1.30 -8.41
N LEU A 107 7.09 -1.73 -9.66
CA LEU A 107 8.06 -1.42 -10.72
C LEU A 107 8.07 0.08 -11.05
N VAL A 108 6.90 0.71 -11.12
CA VAL A 108 6.84 2.16 -11.37
C VAL A 108 7.40 2.94 -10.17
N VAL A 109 7.10 2.51 -8.94
CA VAL A 109 7.62 3.16 -7.72
C VAL A 109 9.13 3.01 -7.59
N SER A 110 9.72 1.89 -8.00
CA SER A 110 11.18 1.70 -7.89
C SER A 110 11.98 2.77 -8.65
N ARG A 111 11.40 3.35 -9.70
CA ARG A 111 12.01 4.46 -10.47
C ARG A 111 12.26 5.70 -9.64
N PHE A 112 11.42 5.98 -8.64
CA PHE A 112 11.52 7.19 -7.83
C PHE A 112 11.58 6.93 -6.32
N GLU A 113 11.73 5.67 -5.88
CA GLU A 113 11.73 5.32 -4.46
C GLU A 113 12.87 5.99 -3.67
N HIS A 114 13.97 6.29 -4.36
CA HIS A 114 15.14 6.98 -3.82
C HIS A 114 14.85 8.43 -3.41
N LEU A 115 13.73 9.00 -3.85
CA LEU A 115 13.26 10.35 -3.47
C LEU A 115 12.43 10.34 -2.18
N PHE A 116 12.08 9.17 -1.66
CA PHE A 116 11.40 9.07 -0.37
C PHE A 116 12.39 9.25 0.79
N PRO A 117 11.92 9.77 1.93
CA PRO A 117 12.78 9.85 3.11
C PRO A 117 13.12 8.42 3.59
N PRO A 118 14.25 8.22 4.28
CA PRO A 118 14.57 6.96 4.94
C PRO A 118 13.39 6.43 5.77
N ARG A 119 13.28 5.09 5.89
CA ARG A 119 12.19 4.49 6.65
C ARG A 119 12.17 5.02 8.09
N GLY A 120 10.99 5.39 8.57
CA GLY A 120 10.79 5.96 9.90
C GLY A 120 11.09 7.46 10.03
N THR A 121 11.38 8.14 8.92
CA THR A 121 11.57 9.61 8.90
C THR A 121 10.50 10.28 8.05
N ALA A 122 10.06 11.46 8.49
CA ALA A 122 9.06 12.27 7.81
C ALA A 122 9.61 12.92 6.53
N ALA A 123 8.77 13.06 5.51
CA ALA A 123 9.10 13.80 4.32
C ALA A 123 9.27 15.30 4.63
N ARG A 124 10.21 15.94 3.94
CA ARG A 124 10.47 17.38 4.04
C ARG A 124 10.13 18.03 2.71
N GLN A 125 9.40 19.15 2.75
CA GLN A 125 9.00 19.88 1.55
C GLN A 125 10.22 20.24 0.70
N GLY A 126 10.16 19.99 -0.61
CA GLY A 126 11.21 20.26 -1.58
C GLY A 126 12.46 19.37 -1.49
N GLU A 127 12.61 18.55 -0.44
CA GLU A 127 13.74 17.61 -0.29
C GLU A 127 13.32 16.17 -0.61
N HIS A 128 12.12 15.77 -0.17
CA HIS A 128 11.63 14.41 -0.30
C HIS A 128 10.21 14.38 -0.83
N LEU A 129 9.87 13.31 -1.56
CA LEU A 129 8.49 12.93 -1.82
C LEU A 129 7.89 12.28 -0.56
N SER A 130 6.65 12.62 -0.20
CA SER A 130 5.91 11.87 0.82
C SER A 130 5.40 10.56 0.23
N ARG A 131 5.45 9.46 0.99
CA ARG A 131 4.87 8.17 0.58
C ARG A 131 3.35 8.26 0.39
N ARG A 132 2.70 9.29 0.95
CA ARG A 132 1.27 9.56 0.79
C ARG A 132 0.86 9.82 -0.66
N ILE A 133 1.80 10.19 -1.54
CA ILE A 133 1.51 10.41 -2.95
C ILE A 133 1.30 9.10 -3.74
N ILE A 134 1.78 7.96 -3.25
CA ILE A 134 1.80 6.70 -4.03
C ILE A 134 0.40 6.34 -4.52
N GLY A 135 -0.59 6.34 -3.63
CA GLY A 135 -1.98 6.00 -4.00
C GLY A 135 -2.56 6.95 -5.06
N PRO A 136 -2.62 8.27 -4.80
CA PRO A 136 -3.10 9.25 -5.78
C PRO A 136 -2.31 9.25 -7.10
N PHE A 137 -1.02 9.00 -7.05
CA PHE A 137 -0.18 8.89 -8.25
C PHE A 137 -0.53 7.63 -9.06
N MET A 138 -0.72 6.47 -8.43
CA MET A 138 -1.18 5.27 -9.15
C MET A 138 -2.56 5.47 -9.78
N PHE A 139 -3.45 6.18 -9.09
CA PHE A 139 -4.73 6.58 -9.66
C PHE A 139 -4.58 7.54 -10.85
N ALA A 140 -3.65 8.50 -10.77
CA ALA A 140 -3.34 9.38 -11.90
C ALA A 140 -2.79 8.58 -13.09
N LEU A 141 -1.88 7.64 -12.84
CA LEU A 141 -1.30 6.77 -13.85
C LEU A 141 -2.38 5.90 -14.54
N GLN A 142 -3.28 5.31 -13.77
CA GLN A 142 -4.44 4.58 -14.30
C GLN A 142 -5.31 5.44 -15.20
N GLN A 143 -5.52 6.72 -14.87
CA GLN A 143 -6.27 7.64 -15.73
C GLN A 143 -5.52 8.01 -17.02
N LEU A 144 -4.18 8.03 -17.00
CA LEU A 144 -3.38 8.27 -18.19
C LEU A 144 -3.38 7.06 -19.12
N LEU A 145 -3.20 5.85 -18.57
CA LEU A 145 -3.16 4.61 -19.36
C LEU A 145 -4.56 4.17 -19.83
N GLY A 146 -5.59 4.44 -19.03
CA GLY A 146 -6.88 3.78 -19.15
C GLY A 146 -6.87 2.36 -18.57
N PRO A 147 -8.06 1.78 -18.32
CA PRO A 147 -8.20 0.50 -17.62
C PRO A 147 -7.59 -0.67 -18.40
N ASP A 148 -7.79 -0.73 -19.71
CA ASP A 148 -7.37 -1.87 -20.53
C ASP A 148 -5.84 -2.01 -20.57
N LEU A 149 -5.12 -0.91 -20.82
CA LEU A 149 -3.66 -0.91 -20.88
C LEU A 149 -3.04 -1.11 -19.49
N HIS A 150 -3.64 -0.49 -18.45
CA HIS A 150 -3.19 -0.71 -17.09
C HIS A 150 -3.26 -2.21 -16.72
N ASP A 151 -4.39 -2.86 -17.01
CA ASP A 151 -4.59 -4.28 -16.72
C ASP A 151 -3.66 -5.16 -17.55
N GLU A 152 -3.40 -4.81 -18.82
CA GLU A 152 -2.43 -5.50 -19.66
C GLU A 152 -1.02 -5.47 -19.04
N TYR A 153 -0.53 -4.29 -18.65
CA TYR A 153 0.80 -4.18 -18.05
C TYR A 153 0.88 -4.87 -16.69
N GLU A 154 -0.17 -4.78 -15.89
CA GLU A 154 -0.25 -5.47 -14.60
C GLU A 154 -0.27 -7.00 -14.77
N VAL A 155 -0.92 -7.54 -15.80
CA VAL A 155 -0.82 -8.97 -16.16
C VAL A 155 0.62 -9.34 -16.55
N LYS A 156 1.27 -8.58 -17.43
CA LYS A 156 2.67 -8.83 -17.82
C LYS A 156 3.62 -8.86 -16.62
N CYS A 157 3.48 -7.91 -15.70
CA CYS A 157 4.29 -7.88 -14.49
C CYS A 157 4.00 -9.07 -13.57
N ARG A 158 2.73 -9.52 -13.47
CA ARG A 158 2.39 -10.73 -12.70
C ARG A 158 2.99 -12.00 -13.31
N GLU A 159 2.93 -12.14 -14.63
CA GLU A 159 3.56 -13.25 -15.35
C GLU A 159 5.07 -13.29 -15.10
N LEU A 160 5.75 -12.14 -15.21
CA LEU A 160 7.18 -12.04 -14.89
C LEU A 160 7.50 -12.47 -13.45
N VAL A 161 6.72 -12.00 -12.47
CA VAL A 161 6.92 -12.38 -11.05
C VAL A 161 6.72 -13.88 -10.86
N GLU A 162 5.71 -14.45 -11.50
CA GLU A 162 5.40 -15.88 -11.39
C GLU A 162 6.49 -16.74 -12.03
N ASP A 163 6.98 -16.38 -13.20
CA ASP A 163 8.10 -17.06 -13.87
C ASP A 163 9.37 -17.04 -13.01
N LEU A 164 9.68 -15.90 -12.40
CA LEU A 164 10.82 -15.76 -11.49
C LEU A 164 10.63 -16.59 -10.22
N ARG A 165 9.42 -16.66 -9.67
CA ARG A 165 9.12 -17.53 -8.52
C ARG A 165 9.25 -19.00 -8.86
N GLN A 166 8.77 -19.43 -10.03
CA GLN A 166 8.92 -20.82 -10.48
C GLN A 166 10.39 -21.18 -10.70
N THR A 167 11.19 -20.24 -11.20
CA THR A 167 12.62 -20.43 -11.46
C THR A 167 13.45 -20.45 -10.17
N HIS A 168 13.17 -19.56 -9.23
CA HIS A 168 14.01 -19.33 -8.06
C HIS A 168 13.44 -19.92 -6.74
N GLY A 169 12.18 -20.33 -6.72
CA GLY A 169 11.51 -20.91 -5.55
C GLY A 169 11.65 -20.02 -4.32
N GLU A 170 12.14 -20.61 -3.23
CA GLU A 170 12.37 -19.93 -1.95
C GLU A 170 13.46 -18.85 -2.01
N SER A 171 14.33 -18.87 -3.02
CA SER A 171 15.36 -17.85 -3.21
C SER A 171 14.86 -16.60 -3.92
N PHE A 172 13.58 -16.56 -4.34
CA PHE A 172 12.99 -15.39 -4.98
C PHE A 172 13.12 -14.14 -4.09
N ARG A 173 13.58 -13.05 -4.70
CA ARG A 173 13.67 -11.73 -4.07
C ARG A 173 13.15 -10.68 -5.06
N TRP A 174 12.53 -9.62 -4.53
CA TRP A 174 11.94 -8.57 -5.37
C TRP A 174 12.97 -7.78 -6.18
N ASP A 175 14.22 -7.71 -5.73
CA ASP A 175 15.31 -7.13 -6.51
C ASP A 175 15.54 -7.89 -7.82
N MET A 176 15.31 -9.21 -7.84
CA MET A 176 15.35 -10.01 -9.07
C MET A 176 14.31 -9.58 -10.10
N VAL A 177 13.18 -9.02 -9.66
CA VAL A 177 12.14 -8.51 -10.56
C VAL A 177 12.54 -7.13 -11.07
N THR A 178 12.98 -6.23 -10.19
CA THR A 178 13.39 -4.87 -10.59
C THR A 178 14.61 -4.86 -11.48
N ASP A 179 15.51 -5.83 -11.31
CA ASP A 179 16.75 -5.95 -12.10
C ASP A 179 16.53 -6.76 -13.39
N HIS A 180 15.32 -7.27 -13.62
CA HIS A 180 15.02 -8.06 -14.81
C HIS A 180 14.83 -7.15 -16.04
N PRO A 181 15.46 -7.42 -17.20
CA PRO A 181 15.33 -6.58 -18.39
C PRO A 181 13.88 -6.37 -18.85
N GLU A 182 13.01 -7.35 -18.64
CA GLU A 182 11.58 -7.21 -18.99
C GLU A 182 10.84 -6.22 -18.07
N ALA A 183 11.28 -6.03 -16.83
CA ALA A 183 10.68 -5.02 -15.95
C ALA A 183 10.96 -3.60 -16.43
N ASP A 184 12.16 -3.36 -16.96
CA ASP A 184 12.51 -2.12 -17.64
C ASP A 184 11.66 -1.92 -18.90
N ASN A 185 11.47 -2.96 -19.71
CA ASN A 185 10.62 -2.89 -20.90
C ASN A 185 9.18 -2.49 -20.56
N VAL A 186 8.56 -3.15 -19.57
CA VAL A 186 7.18 -2.85 -19.18
C VAL A 186 7.07 -1.44 -18.61
N THR A 187 8.03 -1.02 -17.81
CA THR A 187 8.03 0.33 -17.23
C THR A 187 8.24 1.39 -18.31
N ASN A 188 9.13 1.15 -19.27
CA ASN A 188 9.33 2.02 -20.42
C ASN A 188 8.06 2.12 -21.28
N ASP A 189 7.34 1.03 -21.52
CA ASP A 189 6.07 1.05 -22.25
C ASP A 189 5.03 1.95 -21.56
N VAL A 190 4.91 1.81 -20.24
CA VAL A 190 4.04 2.63 -19.40
C VAL A 190 4.41 4.11 -19.53
N LEU A 191 5.70 4.45 -19.44
CA LEU A 191 6.18 5.83 -19.53
C LEU A 191 6.02 6.40 -20.95
N VAL A 192 6.29 5.62 -22.00
CA VAL A 192 6.05 5.99 -23.41
C VAL A 192 4.59 6.32 -23.62
N HIS A 193 3.68 5.46 -23.16
CA HIS A 193 2.26 5.72 -23.29
C HIS A 193 1.82 6.96 -22.50
N ALA A 194 2.21 7.05 -21.22
CA ALA A 194 1.88 8.18 -20.36
C ALA A 194 2.39 9.52 -20.94
N SER A 195 3.57 9.53 -21.57
CA SER A 195 4.21 10.74 -22.13
C SER A 195 3.35 11.43 -23.18
N GLN A 196 2.53 10.68 -23.93
CA GLN A 196 1.66 11.21 -24.98
C GLN A 196 0.63 12.22 -24.43
N HIS A 197 0.31 12.14 -23.13
CA HIS A 197 -0.64 13.03 -22.48
C HIS A 197 -0.03 14.37 -22.03
N PHE A 198 1.28 14.54 -22.15
CA PHE A 198 2.03 15.73 -21.71
C PHE A 198 2.40 16.70 -22.86
N GLY A 199 1.65 16.66 -23.97
CA GLY A 199 1.81 17.64 -25.06
C GLY A 199 1.74 19.09 -24.55
N ASP A 200 0.77 19.37 -23.67
CA ASP A 200 0.67 20.59 -22.86
C ASP A 200 1.12 20.27 -21.42
N LEU A 201 2.42 20.37 -21.18
CA LEU A 201 3.04 20.01 -19.90
C LEU A 201 2.54 20.90 -18.76
N GLU A 202 2.35 22.20 -18.99
CA GLU A 202 1.89 23.13 -17.97
C GLU A 202 0.48 22.76 -17.49
N ARG A 203 -0.45 22.56 -18.43
CA ARG A 203 -1.81 22.13 -18.08
C ARG A 203 -1.81 20.77 -17.39
N ARG A 204 -1.00 19.82 -17.87
CA ARG A 204 -0.94 18.48 -17.29
C ARG A 204 -0.31 18.46 -15.90
N ARG A 205 0.70 19.31 -15.66
CA ARG A 205 1.30 19.53 -14.35
C ARG A 205 0.26 20.00 -13.35
N HIS A 206 -0.48 21.07 -13.66
CA HIS A 206 -1.52 21.59 -12.77
C HIS A 206 -2.57 20.51 -12.45
N TRP A 207 -3.04 19.77 -13.45
CA TRP A 207 -3.98 18.66 -13.23
C TRP A 207 -3.42 17.60 -12.28
N MET A 208 -2.17 17.17 -12.47
CA MET A 208 -1.56 16.14 -11.63
C MET A 208 -1.31 16.63 -10.21
N VAL A 209 -0.87 17.89 -10.07
CA VAL A 209 -0.68 18.55 -8.78
C VAL A 209 -1.99 18.59 -7.99
N ASP A 210 -3.06 19.11 -8.58
CA ASP A 210 -4.38 19.19 -7.94
C ASP A 210 -4.91 17.79 -7.57
N LEU A 211 -4.74 16.82 -8.48
CA LEU A 211 -5.20 15.45 -8.26
C LEU A 211 -4.46 14.78 -7.11
N ILE A 212 -3.13 14.86 -7.09
CA ILE A 212 -2.33 14.19 -6.06
C ILE A 212 -2.53 14.88 -4.72
N ASP A 213 -2.35 16.21 -4.65
CA ASP A 213 -2.42 16.95 -3.39
C ASP A 213 -3.82 16.82 -2.74
N GLY A 214 -4.87 16.94 -3.56
CA GLY A 214 -6.26 16.84 -3.11
C GLY A 214 -6.70 15.45 -2.65
N ASN A 215 -5.96 14.38 -2.98
CA ASN A 215 -6.33 13.00 -2.66
C ASN A 215 -5.34 12.30 -1.71
N MET A 216 -4.34 13.00 -1.18
CA MET A 216 -3.42 12.41 -0.20
C MET A 216 -4.15 11.99 1.07
N ALA A 217 -3.84 10.79 1.56
CA ALA A 217 -4.34 10.31 2.84
C ALA A 217 -3.94 11.27 3.98
N ALA A 218 -4.80 11.44 4.99
CA ALA A 218 -4.47 12.25 6.17
C ALA A 218 -3.30 11.65 6.97
N THR A 219 -2.57 12.49 7.70
CA THR A 219 -1.44 12.05 8.55
C THR A 219 -1.51 12.66 9.95
N ASN A 220 -1.08 11.87 10.94
CA ASN A 220 -0.91 12.31 12.32
C ASN A 220 0.51 12.83 12.58
N ASP A 221 1.42 12.70 11.62
CA ASP A 221 2.77 13.24 11.72
C ASP A 221 2.74 14.76 11.53
N ALA A 222 3.07 15.51 12.59
CA ALA A 222 3.05 16.96 12.59
C ALA A 222 3.99 17.59 11.56
N VAL A 223 5.07 16.89 11.15
CA VAL A 223 6.02 17.36 10.13
C VAL A 223 5.42 17.17 8.73
N GLU A 224 4.68 16.09 8.49
CA GLU A 224 4.05 15.85 7.18
C GLU A 224 2.67 16.51 7.01
N GLN A 225 2.01 16.95 8.09
CA GLN A 225 0.75 17.69 8.00
C GLN A 225 0.80 18.92 7.07
N PRO A 226 1.82 19.79 7.12
CA PRO A 226 1.95 20.91 6.20
C PRO A 226 2.51 20.51 4.83
N TRP A 227 2.98 19.27 4.64
CA TRP A 227 3.57 18.83 3.37
C TRP A 227 2.52 18.84 2.26
N ARG A 228 2.89 19.36 1.10
CA ARG A 228 2.03 19.49 -0.08
C ARG A 228 2.74 18.95 -1.31
N PHE A 229 1.97 18.39 -2.23
CA PHE A 229 2.51 18.04 -3.55
C PHE A 229 2.34 19.25 -4.46
N GLU A 230 3.42 20.00 -4.69
CA GLU A 230 3.40 21.23 -5.50
C GLU A 230 4.25 21.06 -6.77
N ASP A 231 4.48 22.16 -7.49
CA ASP A 231 5.28 22.16 -8.73
C ASP A 231 6.66 21.53 -8.52
N ARG A 232 7.34 21.79 -7.40
CA ARG A 232 8.68 21.24 -7.15
C ARG A 232 8.64 19.71 -7.01
N GLU A 233 7.70 19.20 -6.24
CA GLU A 233 7.50 17.76 -6.03
C GLU A 233 7.07 17.07 -7.33
N PHE A 234 6.28 17.73 -8.17
CA PHE A 234 5.99 17.25 -9.52
C PHE A 234 7.28 17.08 -10.35
N HIS A 235 8.16 18.08 -10.39
CA HIS A 235 9.42 17.96 -11.14
C HIS A 235 10.32 16.87 -10.55
N MET A 236 10.36 16.72 -9.22
CA MET A 236 11.08 15.63 -8.57
C MET A 236 10.55 14.26 -9.03
N LEU A 237 9.22 14.07 -9.01
CA LEU A 237 8.59 12.83 -9.45
C LEU A 237 8.86 12.54 -10.92
N MET A 238 8.67 13.53 -11.80
CA MET A 238 8.90 13.38 -13.25
C MET A 238 10.38 13.06 -13.54
N ASN A 239 11.31 13.71 -12.85
CA ASN A 239 12.74 13.40 -12.99
C ASN A 239 13.08 12.01 -12.47
N GLY A 240 12.45 11.53 -11.39
CA GLY A 240 12.62 10.16 -10.93
C GLY A 240 12.10 9.14 -11.95
N LEU A 241 10.93 9.39 -12.55
CA LEU A 241 10.33 8.48 -13.54
C LEU A 241 11.13 8.43 -14.84
N PHE A 242 11.47 9.59 -15.40
CA PHE A 242 12.04 9.71 -16.75
C PHE A 242 13.55 9.95 -16.79
N GLY A 243 14.21 10.21 -15.65
CA GLY A 243 15.56 10.77 -15.58
C GLY A 243 16.67 9.95 -16.21
N ASP A 244 16.54 8.62 -16.23
CA ASP A 244 17.54 7.74 -16.85
C ASP A 244 17.38 7.64 -18.37
N LEU A 245 16.18 7.94 -18.90
CA LEU A 245 15.86 7.72 -20.31
C LEU A 245 16.73 8.54 -21.27
N PRO A 246 17.05 9.83 -21.01
CA PRO A 246 17.98 10.58 -21.87
C PRO A 246 19.34 9.89 -22.02
N GLN A 247 19.87 9.29 -20.95
CA GLN A 247 21.14 8.58 -20.99
C GLN A 247 21.02 7.26 -21.75
N GLN A 248 19.93 6.51 -21.54
CA GLN A 248 19.67 5.27 -22.28
C GLN A 248 19.51 5.52 -23.78
N LEU A 249 18.76 6.56 -24.16
CA LEU A 249 18.50 6.92 -25.56
C LEU A 249 19.72 7.51 -26.28
N ALA A 250 20.77 7.90 -25.55
CA ALA A 250 22.04 8.29 -26.15
C ALA A 250 22.82 7.09 -26.71
N ASP A 251 22.51 5.87 -26.28
CA ASP A 251 23.08 4.64 -26.84
C ASP A 251 22.41 4.28 -28.19
N PRO A 252 23.16 4.21 -29.30
CA PRO A 252 22.61 3.85 -30.61
C PRO A 252 21.93 2.48 -30.66
N GLU A 253 22.40 1.49 -29.88
CA GLU A 253 21.80 0.16 -29.85
C GLU A 253 20.43 0.19 -29.17
N VAL A 254 20.33 0.89 -28.03
CA VAL A 254 19.07 1.10 -27.31
C VAL A 254 18.09 1.89 -28.17
N MET A 255 18.53 2.99 -28.78
CA MET A 255 17.69 3.79 -29.68
C MET A 255 17.17 2.97 -30.87
N ASN A 256 17.98 2.07 -31.43
CA ASN A 256 17.53 1.19 -32.52
C ASN A 256 16.50 0.16 -32.03
N ALA A 257 16.70 -0.43 -30.85
CA ALA A 257 15.71 -1.33 -30.24
C ALA A 257 14.38 -0.61 -29.97
N TRP A 258 14.43 0.63 -29.49
CA TRP A 258 13.25 1.46 -29.25
C TRP A 258 12.51 1.80 -30.55
N LYS A 259 13.21 2.09 -31.65
CA LYS A 259 12.61 2.30 -32.98
C LYS A 259 11.92 1.06 -33.55
N GLN A 260 12.29 -0.13 -33.09
CA GLN A 260 11.61 -1.38 -33.48
C GLN A 260 10.38 -1.64 -32.61
N ARG A 261 10.37 -1.15 -31.36
CA ARG A 261 9.30 -1.38 -30.38
C ARG A 261 8.18 -0.34 -30.45
N TYR A 262 8.53 0.93 -30.66
CA TYR A 262 7.60 2.06 -30.61
C TYR A 262 7.44 2.72 -31.96
N ASP A 263 6.25 3.28 -32.22
CA ASP A 263 6.03 4.10 -33.41
C ASP A 263 6.76 5.45 -33.30
N GLU A 264 7.02 6.05 -34.46
CA GLU A 264 7.76 7.31 -34.55
C GLU A 264 7.11 8.45 -33.76
N ALA A 265 5.78 8.54 -33.75
CA ALA A 265 5.08 9.61 -33.06
C ALA A 265 5.22 9.50 -31.53
N SER A 266 5.13 8.29 -31.00
CA SER A 266 5.38 7.99 -29.58
C SER A 266 6.79 8.41 -29.14
N LEU A 267 7.81 8.07 -29.95
CA LEU A 267 9.20 8.44 -29.65
C LEU A 267 9.43 9.95 -29.71
N VAL A 268 8.86 10.63 -30.72
CA VAL A 268 8.94 12.10 -30.82
C VAL A 268 8.26 12.76 -29.62
N GLY A 269 7.10 12.28 -29.21
CA GLY A 269 6.38 12.78 -28.02
C GLY A 269 7.19 12.62 -26.74
N MET A 270 7.80 11.45 -26.54
CA MET A 270 8.67 11.18 -25.40
C MET A 270 9.89 12.11 -25.37
N VAL A 271 10.62 12.24 -26.48
CA VAL A 271 11.80 13.12 -26.55
C VAL A 271 11.42 14.58 -26.27
N ALA A 272 10.30 15.05 -26.83
CA ALA A 272 9.81 16.40 -26.56
C ALA A 272 9.43 16.62 -25.09
N LEU A 273 8.93 15.59 -24.39
CA LEU A 273 8.70 15.66 -22.95
C LEU A 273 10.03 15.76 -22.19
N LEU A 274 11.01 14.92 -22.51
CA LEU A 274 12.33 14.94 -21.87
C LEU A 274 13.02 16.30 -22.01
N GLU A 275 12.95 16.93 -23.18
CA GLU A 275 13.50 18.27 -23.43
C GLU A 275 12.81 19.37 -22.60
N LYS A 276 11.52 19.22 -22.33
CA LYS A 276 10.76 20.16 -21.48
C LYS A 276 11.06 19.96 -20.00
N LEU A 277 11.33 18.73 -19.56
CA LEU A 277 11.70 18.42 -18.17
C LEU A 277 13.13 18.86 -17.82
N ALA A 278 14.00 19.01 -18.82
CA ALA A 278 15.37 19.48 -18.65
C ALA A 278 15.51 21.01 -18.49
N GLN A 279 14.42 21.77 -18.65
CA GLN A 279 14.36 23.25 -18.55
C GLN A 279 13.90 23.69 -17.18
#